data_AF-A0A369QBV4-F1
#
_entry.id   AF-A0A369QBV4-F1
#
_cell.length_a   1.000
_cell.length_b   1.000
_cell.length_c   1.000
_cell.angle_alpha   90.00
_cell.angle_beta   90.00
_cell.angle_gamma   90.00
#
_symmetry.space_group_name_H-M   'P 1'
#
loop_
_entity.id
_entity.type
_entity.pdbx_description
1 polymer ?
#
loop_
_entity_poly.entity_id
_entity_poly.type
_entity_poly.pdbx_seq_one_letter_code
_entity_poly.pdbx_strand_id
1 'polypeptide(L)'
;MIHKYIFAGALVTLTLFSGCKEDFLDRPPLDALTSETFYQTDAQVLASTAPLYNVVWKSYHDQASFHLGDIRGGPLGIRGVLREP
;
A
#
# COMPACT_ATOMS: atom_id res chain seq x y z
N MET A 1 12.80 37.70 -48.82
CA MET A 1 13.51 37.15 -47.64
C MET A 1 12.64 37.09 -46.38
N ILE A 2 11.77 38.07 -46.12
CA ILE A 2 10.88 38.15 -44.93
C ILE A 2 9.91 36.95 -44.78
N HIS A 3 9.32 36.45 -45.86
CA HIS A 3 8.39 35.31 -45.83
C HIS A 3 9.01 34.00 -45.29
N LYS A 4 10.32 33.77 -45.49
CA LYS A 4 11.04 32.60 -44.94
C LYS A 4 11.12 32.67 -43.40
N TYR A 5 11.29 33.86 -42.84
CA TYR A 5 11.37 34.04 -41.38
C TYR A 5 10.00 33.96 -40.70
N ILE A 6 8.93 34.40 -41.38
CA ILE A 6 7.55 34.23 -40.91
C ILE A 6 7.18 32.74 -40.85
N PHE A 7 7.53 31.97 -41.88
CA PHE A 7 7.27 30.52 -41.90
C PHE A 7 8.08 29.77 -40.83
N ALA A 8 9.33 30.17 -40.62
CA ALA A 8 10.17 29.62 -39.55
C ALA A 8 9.63 29.96 -38.15
N GLY A 9 9.15 31.19 -37.95
CA GLY A 9 8.53 31.60 -36.68
C GLY A 9 7.23 30.86 -36.37
N ALA A 10 6.39 30.62 -37.38
CA ALA A 10 5.15 29.85 -37.25
C ALA A 10 5.39 28.37 -36.92
N LEU A 11 6.48 27.79 -37.43
CA LEU A 11 6.85 26.40 -37.12
C LEU A 11 7.27 26.24 -35.66
N VAL A 12 8.04 27.20 -35.12
CA VAL A 12 8.51 27.18 -33.73
C VAL A 12 7.34 27.30 -32.74
N THR A 13 6.40 28.21 -33.00
CA THR A 13 5.21 28.35 -32.13
C THR A 13 4.32 27.11 -32.14
N LEU A 14 4.19 26.41 -33.28
CA LEU A 14 3.42 25.16 -33.34
C LEU A 14 4.02 24.05 -32.46
N THR A 15 5.34 23.97 -32.35
CA THR A 15 6.00 22.95 -31.52
C THR A 15 5.83 23.19 -30.01
N LEU A 16 5.72 24.45 -29.58
CA LEU A 16 5.57 24.82 -28.17
C LEU A 16 4.19 24.43 -27.60
N PHE A 17 3.16 24.34 -28.42
CA PHE A 17 1.81 23.92 -28.01
C PHE A 17 1.58 22.40 -28.07
N SER A 18 2.56 21.61 -28.53
CA SER A 18 2.41 20.15 -28.68
C SER A 18 2.42 19.37 -27.35
N GLY A 19 2.75 20.04 -26.23
CA GLY A 19 2.86 19.43 -24.89
C GLY A 19 1.57 19.41 -24.05
N CYS A 20 0.51 20.11 -24.46
CA CYS A 20 -0.76 20.16 -23.71
C CYS A 20 -1.70 19.01 -24.08
N LYS A 21 -1.23 17.76 -24.01
CA LYS A 21 -2.11 16.59 -24.13
C LYS A 21 -2.56 16.16 -22.74
N GLU A 22 -3.85 15.95 -22.58
CA GLU A 22 -4.50 15.48 -21.33
C GLU A 22 -3.85 14.19 -20.77
N ASP A 23 -3.28 13.35 -21.64
CA ASP A 23 -2.55 12.12 -21.30
C ASP A 23 -1.28 12.34 -20.45
N PHE A 24 -0.78 13.57 -20.36
CA PHE A 24 0.32 13.94 -19.46
C PHE A 24 -0.16 14.24 -18.03
N LEU A 25 -1.41 14.66 -17.85
CA LEU A 25 -1.97 14.99 -16.53
C LEU A 25 -2.47 13.74 -15.80
N ASP A 26 -3.02 12.77 -16.52
CA ASP A 26 -3.50 11.50 -15.96
C ASP A 26 -2.43 10.41 -16.06
N ARG A 27 -1.30 10.63 -15.39
CA ARG A 27 -0.29 9.57 -15.23
C ARG A 27 -0.65 8.76 -13.99
N PRO A 28 -1.25 7.56 -14.12
CA PRO A 28 -1.43 6.69 -12.96
C PRO A 28 -0.04 6.44 -12.34
N PRO A 29 0.05 6.30 -11.02
CA PRO A 29 1.34 6.02 -10.38
C PRO A 29 1.85 4.65 -10.86
N LEU A 30 2.97 4.64 -11.60
CA LEU A 30 3.61 3.39 -12.07
C LEU A 30 4.30 2.62 -10.93
N ASP A 31 4.57 3.30 -9.81
CA ASP A 31 5.35 2.84 -8.67
C ASP A 31 4.51 2.63 -7.39
N ALA A 32 3.23 3.01 -7.41
CA ALA A 32 2.32 2.79 -6.28
C ALA A 32 1.37 1.63 -6.56
N LEU A 33 1.27 0.73 -5.58
CA LEU A 33 0.30 -0.37 -5.57
C LEU A 33 -1.09 0.22 -5.30
N THR A 34 -1.83 0.55 -6.37
CA THR A 34 -3.22 1.00 -6.28
C THR A 34 -4.18 -0.17 -6.43
N SER A 35 -5.39 -0.06 -5.85
CA SER A 35 -6.41 -1.11 -5.97
C SER A 35 -6.79 -1.42 -7.42
N GLU A 36 -6.61 -0.47 -8.33
CA GLU A 36 -6.91 -0.62 -9.76
C GLU A 36 -5.82 -1.40 -10.51
N THR A 37 -4.57 -1.42 -10.02
CA THR A 37 -3.43 -2.01 -10.75
C THR A 37 -2.99 -3.35 -10.19
N PHE A 38 -3.21 -3.62 -8.90
CA PHE A 38 -2.58 -4.74 -8.19
C PHE A 38 -3.42 -6.03 -8.10
N TYR A 39 -4.73 -5.97 -8.27
CA TYR A 39 -5.62 -7.14 -8.13
C TYR A 39 -6.06 -7.73 -9.48
N GLN A 40 -5.12 -7.98 -10.38
CA GLN A 40 -5.45 -8.47 -11.73
C GLN A 40 -5.50 -9.99 -11.84
N THR A 41 -4.86 -10.71 -10.92
CA THR A 41 -4.80 -12.18 -10.92
C THR A 41 -5.06 -12.76 -9.54
N ASP A 42 -5.59 -13.98 -9.48
CA ASP A 42 -5.86 -14.69 -8.23
C ASP A 42 -4.61 -14.86 -7.36
N ALA A 43 -3.46 -15.08 -8.00
CA ALA A 43 -2.18 -15.19 -7.30
C ALA A 43 -1.76 -13.88 -6.60
N GLN A 44 -2.06 -12.72 -7.20
CA GLN A 44 -1.79 -11.42 -6.58
C GLN A 44 -2.72 -11.16 -5.38
N VAL A 45 -4.00 -11.55 -5.49
CA VAL A 45 -4.95 -11.49 -4.37
C VAL A 45 -4.52 -12.39 -3.20
N LEU A 46 -3.99 -13.58 -3.50
CA LEU A 46 -3.44 -14.47 -2.48
C LEU A 46 -2.20 -13.85 -1.80
N ALA A 47 -1.27 -13.32 -2.58
CA ALA A 47 -0.05 -12.69 -2.06
C ALA A 47 -0.35 -11.45 -1.22
N SER A 48 -1.34 -10.63 -1.61
CA SER A 48 -1.76 -9.44 -0.88
C SER A 48 -2.47 -9.75 0.43
N THR A 49 -3.16 -10.89 0.51
CA THR A 49 -3.93 -11.32 1.70
C THR A 49 -3.10 -12.16 2.67
N ALA A 50 -2.00 -12.79 2.24
CA ALA A 50 -1.06 -13.50 3.09
C ALA A 50 -0.62 -12.73 4.37
N PRO A 51 -0.27 -11.43 4.34
CA PRO A 51 0.12 -10.69 5.55
C PRO A 51 -1.01 -10.53 6.58
N LEU A 52 -2.29 -10.68 6.18
CA LEU A 52 -3.43 -10.63 7.10
C LEU A 52 -3.37 -11.73 8.17
N TYR A 53 -2.73 -12.86 7.86
CA TYR A 53 -2.58 -14.00 8.78
C TYR A 53 -1.40 -13.89 9.75
N ASN A 54 -0.50 -12.91 9.56
CA ASN A 54 0.72 -12.80 10.39
C ASN A 54 0.94 -11.38 10.92
N VAL A 55 1.01 -10.39 10.04
CA VAL A 55 1.44 -9.02 10.39
C VAL A 55 0.43 -8.34 11.30
N VAL A 56 -0.85 -8.46 10.99
CA VAL A 56 -1.93 -7.82 11.76
C VAL A 56 -2.04 -8.40 13.17
N TRP A 57 -1.76 -9.70 13.32
CA TRP A 57 -1.87 -10.41 14.59
C TRP A 57 -0.56 -10.49 15.38
N LYS A 58 0.54 -9.94 14.86
CA LYS A 58 1.86 -10.06 15.48
C LYS A 58 1.89 -9.55 16.91
N SER A 59 1.32 -8.38 17.18
CA SER A 59 1.27 -7.79 18.53
C SER A 59 0.42 -8.62 19.50
N TYR A 60 -0.68 -9.19 19.00
CA TYR A 60 -1.52 -10.08 19.79
C TYR A 60 -0.81 -11.40 20.10
N HIS A 61 -0.18 -12.02 19.10
CA HIS A 61 0.46 -13.32 19.23
C HIS A 61 1.70 -13.26 20.15
N ASP A 62 2.56 -12.25 20.00
CA ASP A 62 3.86 -12.15 20.68
C ASP A 62 3.74 -11.96 22.21
N GLN A 63 2.73 -11.24 22.70
CA GLN A 63 2.64 -10.88 24.13
C GLN A 63 1.23 -10.97 24.71
N ALA A 64 0.22 -10.49 23.98
CA ALA A 64 -1.14 -10.41 24.54
C ALA A 64 -1.78 -11.79 24.70
N SER A 65 -1.56 -12.71 23.76
CA SER A 65 -2.20 -14.03 23.74
C SER A 65 -1.81 -14.87 24.96
N PHE A 66 -0.51 -14.91 25.29
CA PHE A 66 0.02 -15.59 26.47
C PHE A 66 -0.46 -14.96 27.78
N HIS A 67 -0.28 -13.65 27.95
CA HIS A 67 -0.68 -12.99 29.20
C HIS A 67 -2.20 -13.02 29.42
N LEU A 68 -3.01 -12.82 28.38
CA LEU A 68 -4.47 -12.89 28.49
C LEU A 68 -4.96 -14.31 28.74
N GLY A 69 -4.35 -15.31 28.09
CA GLY A 69 -4.64 -16.72 28.31
C GLY A 69 -4.26 -17.17 29.73
N ASP A 70 -3.10 -16.74 30.22
CA ASP A 70 -2.59 -17.19 31.50
C ASP A 70 -3.26 -16.49 32.70
N ILE A 71 -3.60 -15.20 32.56
CA ILE A 71 -4.28 -14.43 33.62
C ILE A 71 -5.78 -14.77 33.69
N ARG A 72 -6.46 -14.95 32.55
CA ARG A 72 -7.91 -15.25 32.54
C ARG A 72 -8.22 -16.75 32.55
N GLY A 73 -7.36 -17.58 32.00
CA GLY A 73 -7.53 -19.04 31.91
C GLY A 73 -6.96 -19.81 33.10
N GLY A 74 -6.15 -19.17 33.97
CA GLY A 74 -5.77 -19.70 35.27
C GLY A 74 -4.52 -20.61 35.37
N PRO A 75 -3.41 -20.40 34.64
CA PRO A 75 -2.13 -21.01 35.02
C PRO A 75 -1.14 -20.11 35.79
N LEU A 76 -1.21 -18.77 35.71
CA LEU A 76 -0.28 -17.86 36.40
C LEU A 76 -1.01 -16.95 37.40
N GLY A 77 -0.95 -17.31 38.69
CA GLY A 77 -1.26 -16.37 39.78
C GLY A 77 -2.12 -16.85 40.94
N ILE A 78 -2.75 -18.04 40.89
CA ILE A 78 -3.66 -18.50 41.97
C ILE A 78 -3.13 -19.75 42.73
N ARG A 79 -1.84 -20.08 42.62
CA ARG A 79 -1.24 -21.19 43.39
C ARG A 79 -0.74 -20.80 44.80
N GLY A 80 -0.97 -19.55 45.23
CA GLY A 80 -0.61 -19.04 46.54
C GLY A 80 -1.77 -18.82 47.53
N VAL A 81 -3.03 -19.06 47.13
CA VAL A 81 -4.22 -18.75 47.96
C VAL A 81 -5.03 -20.01 48.33
N LEU A 82 -4.66 -21.21 47.85
CA LEU A 82 -5.39 -22.46 48.15
C LEU A 82 -4.54 -23.55 48.83
N ARG A 83 -3.39 -23.20 49.42
CA ARG A 83 -2.73 -24.08 50.39
C ARG A 83 -3.22 -23.68 51.78
N GLU A 84 -4.46 -24.06 52.07
CA GLU A 84 -4.87 -24.29 53.44
C GLU A 84 -3.95 -25.40 54.03
N PRO A 85 -3.53 -25.30 55.30
CA PRO A 85 -2.62 -26.24 55.94
C PRO A 85 -3.14 -27.69 55.94
#